data_AF-A0A355Q2X3-F1
#
_entry.id   AF-A0A355Q2X3-F1
#
_cell.length_a   1.000
_cell.length_b   1.000
_cell.length_c   1.000
_cell.angle_alpha   90.00
_cell.angle_beta   90.00
_cell.angle_gamma   90.00
#
_symmetry.space_group_name_H-M   'P 1'
#
loop_
_entity.id
_entity.type
_entity.pdbx_description
1 polymer ?
#
loop_
_entity_poly.entity_id
_entity_poly.type
_entity_poly.pdbx_seq_one_letter_code
_entity_poly.pdbx_strand_id
1 'polypeptide(L)'
;MIYVTYGKMSKEGLNGLTAKPENRAEALGKMVDALGGKLIDYYFLLNGEIDFIIISAFPDDQNVNELSLIDALLVRGSGAIESITTLPALRAADAVPLFERAKALQEAATYSKPGD
;
A
#
# COMPACT_ATOMS: atom_id res chain seq x y z
N MET A 1 -5.67 11.06 0.14
CA MET A 1 -4.30 10.52 0.19
C MET A 1 -4.18 9.24 -0.65
N ILE A 2 -3.03 9.03 -1.31
CA ILE A 2 -2.74 7.79 -2.04
C ILE A 2 -2.06 6.80 -1.10
N TYR A 3 -2.42 5.53 -1.21
CA TYR A 3 -1.77 4.42 -0.52
C TYR A 3 -1.27 3.41 -1.53
N VAL A 4 -0.11 2.85 -1.21
CA VAL A 4 0.43 1.70 -1.92
C VAL A 4 0.42 0.52 -0.95
N THR A 5 -0.23 -0.55 -1.37
CA THR A 5 -0.24 -1.83 -0.67
C THR A 5 0.50 -2.85 -1.53
N TYR A 6 1.50 -3.50 -0.97
CA TYR A 6 2.26 -4.54 -1.66
C TYR A 6 2.56 -5.69 -0.71
N GLY A 7 2.89 -6.84 -1.27
CA GLY A 7 3.11 -8.02 -0.44
C GLY A 7 3.41 -9.26 -1.24
N LYS A 8 3.49 -10.37 -0.50
CA LYS A 8 3.77 -11.70 -1.05
C LYS A 8 2.58 -12.62 -0.83
N MET A 9 2.21 -13.38 -1.85
CA MET A 9 1.15 -14.37 -1.78
C MET A 9 1.68 -15.65 -1.14
N SER A 10 0.83 -16.30 -0.35
CA SER A 10 1.15 -17.63 0.15
C SER A 10 0.99 -18.67 -0.97
N LYS A 11 1.52 -19.87 -0.75
CA LYS A 11 1.26 -21.02 -1.64
C LYS A 11 -0.24 -21.29 -1.81
N GLU A 12 -1.02 -21.13 -0.76
CA GLU A 12 -2.48 -21.29 -0.81
C GLU A 12 -3.12 -20.20 -1.69
N GLY A 13 -2.68 -18.95 -1.56
CA GLY A 13 -3.14 -17.85 -2.40
C GLY A 13 -2.86 -18.09 -3.88
N LEU A 14 -1.65 -18.53 -4.22
CA LEU A 14 -1.27 -18.86 -5.61
C LEU A 14 -2.09 -20.02 -6.17
N ASN A 15 -2.34 -21.07 -5.37
CA ASN A 15 -3.24 -22.15 -5.77
C ASN A 15 -4.67 -21.64 -5.97
N GLY A 16 -5.14 -20.73 -5.12
CA GLY A 16 -6.45 -20.09 -5.25
C GLY A 16 -6.63 -19.34 -6.58
N LEU A 17 -5.59 -18.62 -7.03
CA LEU A 17 -5.61 -17.90 -8.31
C LEU A 17 -5.84 -18.84 -9.51
N THR A 18 -5.23 -20.03 -9.50
CA THR A 18 -5.39 -21.00 -10.58
C THR A 18 -6.66 -21.84 -10.44
N ALA A 19 -7.09 -22.13 -9.21
CA ALA A 19 -8.33 -22.85 -8.93
C ALA A 19 -9.58 -22.05 -9.31
N LYS A 20 -9.54 -20.72 -9.18
CA LYS A 20 -10.61 -19.82 -9.59
C LYS A 20 -10.04 -18.59 -10.32
N PRO A 21 -9.77 -18.70 -11.63
CA PRO A 21 -9.25 -17.59 -12.42
C PRO A 21 -10.31 -16.49 -12.56
N GLU A 22 -10.14 -15.41 -11.80
CA GLU A 22 -11.05 -14.26 -11.82
C GLU A 22 -10.27 -12.95 -11.72
N ASN A 23 -10.90 -11.87 -12.14
CA ASN A 23 -10.35 -10.53 -12.00
C ASN A 23 -10.38 -10.10 -10.52
N ARG A 24 -9.25 -10.26 -9.83
CA ARG A 24 -9.13 -9.89 -8.40
C ARG A 24 -9.23 -8.38 -8.15
N ALA A 25 -9.06 -7.53 -9.16
CA ALA A 25 -9.28 -6.09 -9.04
C ALA A 25 -10.74 -5.75 -8.74
N GLU A 26 -11.70 -6.51 -9.26
CA GLU A 26 -13.13 -6.28 -8.96
C GLU A 26 -13.49 -6.64 -7.52
N ALA A 27 -12.95 -7.76 -7.03
CA ALA A 27 -13.16 -8.19 -5.64
C ALA A 27 -12.54 -7.17 -4.65
N LEU A 28 -11.32 -6.72 -4.94
CA LEU A 28 -10.63 -5.73 -4.12
C LEU A 28 -11.30 -4.35 -4.21
N GLY A 29 -11.75 -3.94 -5.40
CA GLY A 29 -12.43 -2.66 -5.60
C GLY A 29 -13.66 -2.52 -4.71
N LYS A 30 -14.50 -3.56 -4.65
CA LYS A 30 -15.67 -3.58 -3.74
C LYS A 30 -15.30 -3.42 -2.27
N MET A 31 -14.20 -4.03 -1.84
CA MET A 31 -13.70 -3.90 -0.46
C MET A 31 -13.23 -2.47 -0.20
N VAL A 32 -12.44 -1.90 -1.12
CA VAL A 32 -11.92 -0.53 -1.01
C VAL A 32 -13.05 0.50 -1.02
N ASP A 33 -14.06 0.32 -1.87
CA ASP A 33 -15.24 1.17 -1.94
C ASP A 33 -16.04 1.11 -0.63
N ALA A 34 -16.21 -0.08 -0.04
CA ALA A 34 -16.89 -0.26 1.25
C ALA A 34 -16.16 0.43 2.41
N LEU A 35 -14.84 0.63 2.29
CA LEU A 35 -14.01 1.38 3.23
C LEU A 35 -13.96 2.88 2.91
N GLY A 36 -14.78 3.37 1.97
CA GLY A 36 -14.82 4.78 1.58
C GLY A 36 -13.63 5.22 0.72
N GLY A 37 -12.86 4.26 0.18
CA GLY A 37 -11.75 4.52 -0.72
C GLY A 37 -12.14 4.37 -2.19
N LYS A 38 -11.10 4.39 -3.03
CA LYS A 38 -11.17 4.06 -4.45
C LYS A 38 -9.95 3.26 -4.85
N LEU A 39 -10.17 2.12 -5.52
CA LEU A 39 -9.08 1.40 -6.19
C LEU A 39 -8.63 2.19 -7.43
N ILE A 40 -7.35 2.51 -7.51
CA ILE A 40 -6.74 3.19 -8.66
C ILE A 40 -6.20 2.13 -9.62
N ASP A 41 -5.35 1.25 -9.11
CA ASP A 41 -4.66 0.23 -9.90
C ASP A 41 -4.35 -1.01 -9.06
N TYR A 42 -4.22 -2.16 -9.70
CA TYR A 42 -3.77 -3.42 -9.09
C TYR A 42 -3.00 -4.24 -10.11
N TYR A 43 -1.73 -4.50 -9.83
CA TYR A 43 -0.82 -5.30 -10.65
C TYR A 43 -0.37 -6.56 -9.92
N PHE A 44 -0.24 -7.65 -10.69
CA PHE A 44 0.44 -8.88 -10.29
C PHE A 44 1.86 -8.89 -10.87
N LEU A 45 2.83 -9.25 -10.04
CA LEU A 45 4.24 -9.37 -10.39
C LEU A 45 4.70 -10.84 -10.40
N LEU A 46 4.21 -11.65 -9.44
CA LEU A 46 4.28 -13.12 -9.31
C LEU A 46 5.64 -13.83 -9.55
N ASN A 47 6.71 -13.08 -9.79
CA ASN A 47 8.05 -13.58 -10.08
C ASN A 47 9.10 -12.61 -9.49
N GLY A 48 8.90 -12.20 -8.23
CA GLY A 48 9.75 -11.23 -7.55
C GLY A 48 9.73 -11.39 -6.03
N GLU A 49 10.30 -10.42 -5.33
CA GLU A 49 10.26 -10.37 -3.86
C GLU A 49 8.86 -10.08 -3.32
N ILE A 50 8.06 -9.37 -4.12
CA ILE A 50 6.65 -9.11 -3.93
C ILE A 50 5.87 -9.65 -5.12
N ASP A 51 4.62 -10.05 -4.87
CA ASP A 51 3.75 -10.69 -5.84
C ASP A 51 2.67 -9.76 -6.38
N PHE A 52 2.41 -8.65 -5.68
CA PHE A 52 1.43 -7.67 -6.09
C PHE A 52 1.75 -6.25 -5.63
N ILE A 53 1.18 -5.29 -6.35
CA ILE A 53 1.11 -3.88 -5.95
C ILE A 53 -0.32 -3.41 -6.20
N ILE A 54 -0.90 -2.74 -5.21
CA ILE A 54 -2.21 -2.12 -5.21
C ILE A 54 -2.01 -0.63 -4.95
N ILE A 55 -2.66 0.20 -5.75
CA ILE A 55 -2.72 1.65 -5.57
C ILE A 55 -4.16 2.01 -5.25
N SER A 56 -4.39 2.66 -4.12
CA SER A 56 -5.70 3.10 -3.68
C SER A 56 -5.68 4.55 -3.23
N ALA A 57 -6.84 5.21 -3.30
CA ALA A 57 -7.05 6.54 -2.75
C ALA A 57 -8.07 6.48 -1.63
N PHE A 58 -7.79 7.17 -0.53
CA PHE A 58 -8.74 7.39 0.55
C PHE A 58 -8.84 8.89 0.85
N PRO A 59 -9.94 9.38 1.44
CA PRO A 59 -10.02 10.73 1.99
C PRO A 59 -8.90 11.03 3.00
N ASP A 60 -8.47 12.29 3.11
CA ASP A 60 -7.33 12.68 3.96
C ASP A 60 -7.62 12.58 5.46
N ASP A 61 -8.89 12.58 5.85
CA ASP A 61 -9.36 12.43 7.23
C ASP A 61 -9.51 10.96 7.66
N GLN A 62 -9.25 10.00 6.76
CA GLN A 62 -9.33 8.57 7.08
C GLN A 62 -8.19 8.11 7.98
N ASN A 63 -8.53 7.27 8.97
CA ASN A 63 -7.55 6.70 9.89
C ASN A 63 -6.79 5.54 9.23
N VAL A 64 -5.58 5.82 8.77
CA VAL A 64 -4.68 4.84 8.12
C VAL A 64 -4.44 3.59 8.96
N ASN A 65 -4.34 3.76 10.28
CA ASN A 65 -4.08 2.64 11.18
C ASN A 65 -5.28 1.68 11.19
N GLU A 66 -6.49 2.22 11.17
CA GLU A 66 -7.72 1.43 11.10
C GLU A 66 -7.83 0.69 9.76
N LEU A 67 -7.60 1.38 8.65
CA LEU A 67 -7.60 0.75 7.31
C LEU A 67 -6.58 -0.38 7.21
N SER A 68 -5.37 -0.17 7.75
CA SER A 68 -4.31 -1.18 7.75
C SER A 68 -4.64 -2.40 8.63
N LEU A 69 -5.38 -2.20 9.73
CA LEU A 69 -5.84 -3.30 10.59
C LEU A 69 -6.97 -4.09 9.92
N ILE A 70 -7.92 -3.42 9.28
CA ILE A 70 -9.02 -4.09 8.54
C ILE A 70 -8.44 -4.93 7.40
N ASP A 71 -7.50 -4.37 6.64
CA ASP A 71 -6.77 -5.11 5.60
C ASP A 71 -6.05 -6.34 6.17
N ALA A 72 -5.36 -6.18 7.31
CA ALA A 72 -4.74 -7.31 7.99
C ALA A 72 -5.74 -8.42 8.36
N LEU A 73 -6.93 -8.08 8.85
CA LEU A 73 -7.95 -9.05 9.24
C LEU A 73 -8.62 -9.73 8.04
N LEU A 74 -8.93 -8.98 6.98
CA LEU A 74 -9.65 -9.51 5.82
C LEU A 74 -8.73 -10.21 4.82
N VAL A 75 -7.57 -9.61 4.54
CA VAL A 75 -6.67 -10.05 3.46
C VAL A 75 -5.60 -11.01 3.98
N ARG A 76 -4.89 -10.68 5.07
CA ARG A 76 -3.93 -11.63 5.66
C ARG A 76 -4.64 -12.77 6.37
N GLY A 77 -5.73 -12.48 7.07
CA GLY A 77 -6.53 -13.48 7.78
C GLY A 77 -7.13 -14.56 6.86
N SER A 78 -7.21 -14.30 5.54
CA SER A 78 -7.70 -15.28 4.57
C SER A 78 -6.72 -16.43 4.28
N GLY A 79 -5.47 -16.35 4.75
CA GLY A 79 -4.42 -17.32 4.42
C GLY A 79 -3.82 -17.17 3.02
N ALA A 80 -4.39 -16.31 2.16
CA ALA A 80 -3.92 -16.14 0.78
C ALA A 80 -2.63 -15.29 0.68
N ILE A 81 -2.32 -14.51 1.71
CA ILE A 81 -1.23 -13.53 1.71
C ILE A 81 -0.24 -13.88 2.83
N GLU A 82 1.03 -14.06 2.45
CA GLU A 82 2.13 -14.36 3.37
C GLU A 82 2.60 -13.09 4.10
N SER A 83 2.77 -12.00 3.35
CA SER A 83 3.16 -10.70 3.87
C SER A 83 2.43 -9.58 3.14
N ILE A 84 2.14 -8.49 3.84
CA ILE A 84 1.52 -7.30 3.27
C ILE A 84 2.03 -6.06 3.99
N THR A 85 2.15 -4.97 3.26
CA THR A 85 2.55 -3.66 3.77
C THR A 85 1.74 -2.61 3.05
N THR A 86 1.15 -1.69 3.82
CA THR A 86 0.36 -0.55 3.32
C THR A 86 1.01 0.73 3.81
N LEU A 87 1.37 1.61 2.88
CA LEU A 87 2.07 2.86 3.17
C LEU A 87 1.42 4.02 2.41
N PRO A 88 1.41 5.24 2.99
CA PRO A 88 1.05 6.42 2.23
C PRO A 88 2.08 6.66 1.12
N ALA A 89 1.60 7.09 -0.04
CA ALA A 89 2.43 7.47 -1.17
C ALA A 89 2.09 8.89 -1.62
N LEU A 90 3.12 9.61 -2.08
CA LEU A 90 2.99 10.93 -2.67
C LEU A 90 3.29 10.81 -4.16
N ARG A 91 2.56 11.57 -4.99
CA ARG A 91 2.99 11.75 -6.38
C ARG A 91 4.33 12.48 -6.37
N ALA A 92 5.18 12.16 -7.33
CA ALA A 92 6.48 12.81 -7.45
C ALA A 92 6.39 14.35 -7.49
N ALA A 93 5.36 14.88 -8.18
CA ALA A 93 5.10 16.32 -8.22
C ALA A 93 4.75 16.91 -6.84
N ASP A 94 3.97 16.19 -6.04
CA ASP A 94 3.52 16.63 -4.70
C ASP A 94 4.65 16.55 -3.65
N ALA A 95 5.72 15.83 -3.94
CA ALA A 95 6.88 15.68 -3.05
C ALA A 95 7.86 16.87 -3.12
N VAL A 96 7.80 17.70 -4.17
CA VAL A 96 8.75 18.82 -4.37
C VAL A 96 8.80 19.79 -3.18
N PRO A 97 7.66 20.27 -2.62
CA PRO A 97 7.69 21.17 -1.46
C PRO A 97 8.32 20.53 -0.22
N LEU A 98 8.23 19.21 -0.07
CA LEU A 98 8.87 18.48 1.03
C LEU A 98 10.40 18.46 0.86
N PHE A 99 10.89 18.29 -0.37
CA PHE A 99 12.32 18.34 -0.67
C PHE A 99 12.91 19.72 -0.40
N GLU A 100 12.20 20.78 -0.78
CA GLU A 100 12.61 22.16 -0.50
C GLU A 100 12.68 22.44 1.00
N ARG A 101 11.68 21.97 1.77
CA ARG A 101 11.68 22.08 3.23
C ARG A 101 12.82 21.29 3.88
N ALA A 102 13.09 20.08 3.40
CA ALA A 102 14.19 19.25 3.89
C ALA A 102 15.54 19.94 3.65
N LYS A 103 15.74 20.51 2.45
CA LYS A 103 16.94 21.30 2.13
C LYS A 103 17.12 22.49 3.09
N ALA A 104 16.06 23.27 3.33
CA ALA A 104 16.12 24.41 4.24
C ALA A 104 16.51 24.01 5.69
N LEU A 105 15.99 22.88 6.19
CA LEU A 105 16.32 22.36 7.52
C LEU A 105 17.77 21.88 7.61
N GLN A 106 18.28 21.26 6.54
CA GLN A 106 19.67 20.83 6.44
C GLN A 106 20.63 22.04 6.43
N GLU A 107 20.33 23.09 5.67
CA GLU A 107 21.12 24.34 5.61
C GLU A 107 21.12 25.07 6.96
N ALA A 108 20.03 24.99 7.72
CA ALA A 108 19.93 25.56 9.06
C ALA A 108 20.72 24.78 10.13
N ALA A 109 21.42 23.69 9.77
CA ALA A 109 22.13 22.78 10.68
C ALA A 109 21.26 22.30 11.87
N THR A 110 19.94 22.23 11.67
CA THR A 110 18.98 21.79 12.70
C THR A 110 19.01 20.29 12.96
N TYR A 111 19.79 19.55 12.16
CA TYR A 111 20.02 18.13 12.29
C TYR A 111 21.53 17.85 12.30
N SER A 112 22.05 17.37 13.44
CA SER A 112 23.33 16.67 13.50
C SER A 112 23.05 15.17 13.47
N LYS A 113 23.81 14.41 12.68
CA LYS A 113 23.68 12.95 12.71
C LYS A 113 24.08 12.43 14.10
N PRO A 114 23.50 11.31 14.58
CA PRO A 114 23.94 10.71 15.83
C PRO A 114 25.45 10.40 15.78
N GLY A 115 26.22 10.98 16.70
CA GLY A 115 27.67 10.79 16.81
C GLY A 115 28.56 11.90 16.25
N ASP A 116 28.00 13.01 15.77
CA ASP A 116 28.70 14.31 15.60
C ASP A 116 28.65 15.17 16.88
#